data_AF-A0A1V2LZK3-F1
#
_entry.id   AF-A0A1V2LZK3-F1
#
_cell.length_a   1.000
_cell.length_b   1.000
_cell.length_c   1.000
_cell.angle_alpha   90.00
_cell.angle_beta   90.00
_cell.angle_gamma   90.00
#
_symmetry.space_group_name_H-M   'P 1'
#
loop_
_entity.id
_entity.type
_entity.pdbx_description
1 polymer ?
#
loop_
_entity_poly.entity_id
_entity_poly.type
_entity_poly.pdbx_seq_one_letter_code
_entity_poly.pdbx_strand_id
1 'polypeptide(L)'
;MKKNKLMLFTTATAVSMLLSACSGEEAPVTNETVQEIETAVEAVVEEAVSIAIEEAEEMVAEEATPAEEATPTEEVAPVEESNIVGKSFSGEYLLEGTTSSGKPKNDTFLFNGTTDVNGIITTLEMDIIRNKGTEAAYSKKDIMGYLMNISDILVTATDDGFKLDKITSYGYDPTYAEGASAQFMVSASIDNLTPETTFGELKFINDAAAYSSPEPVPVDIDKAIIAFAPLAKEAGIEQLTADTLVVDIISAHGLYSEGKICEGGTRISFEGISGGRSYGEQIDAIVAHILANNMTLEDVYTMFQTENQADLAIEDRDAISGASITFVGDFANMVYVTMHGELPTGVVETHNNGDTTELQVITYGYGGAIKSEVALNNEGTLVGFKVLSSTETPSIGAVLTEENSEFINNLIAGDGSTDAVSGATITSKALMDAVKYAKEYLN
;
A
#
# COMPACT_ATOMS: atom_id res chain seq x y z
N MET A 1 14.28 2.22 30.33
CA MET A 1 14.56 3.62 30.72
C MET A 1 15.95 4.13 30.32
N LYS A 2 17.03 3.32 30.38
CA LYS A 2 18.37 3.73 29.88
C LYS A 2 18.49 3.77 28.34
N LYS A 3 17.88 2.80 27.62
CA LYS A 3 17.81 2.78 26.13
C LYS A 3 17.25 4.09 25.53
N ASN A 4 16.17 4.64 26.09
CA ASN A 4 15.56 5.89 25.58
C ASN A 4 16.41 7.15 25.81
N LYS A 5 17.31 7.17 26.82
CA LYS A 5 18.18 8.33 27.06
C LYS A 5 19.38 8.36 26.10
N LEU A 6 19.85 7.20 25.65
CA LEU A 6 20.98 7.09 24.72
C LEU A 6 20.59 7.49 23.29
N MET A 7 19.38 7.11 22.85
CA MET A 7 18.79 7.50 21.56
C MET A 7 18.48 9.01 21.47
N LEU A 8 18.04 9.62 22.57
CA LEU A 8 17.75 11.06 22.62
C LEU A 8 19.03 11.93 22.56
N PHE A 9 20.14 11.42 23.10
CA PHE A 9 21.42 12.15 23.09
C PHE A 9 22.10 12.10 21.72
N THR A 10 22.04 10.96 21.02
CA THR A 10 22.60 10.80 19.67
C THR A 10 21.84 11.61 18.62
N THR A 11 20.52 11.71 18.74
CA THR A 11 19.68 12.53 17.85
C THR A 11 19.87 14.04 18.07
N ALA A 12 20.00 14.49 19.33
CA ALA A 12 20.21 15.91 19.63
C ALA A 12 21.56 16.46 19.12
N THR A 13 22.63 15.65 19.21
CA THR A 13 23.97 16.05 18.70
C THR A 13 24.03 16.03 17.17
N ALA A 14 23.39 15.06 16.51
CA ALA A 14 23.31 15.02 15.05
C ALA A 14 22.48 16.18 14.47
N VAL A 15 21.35 16.52 15.10
CA VAL A 15 20.49 17.66 14.70
C VAL A 15 21.20 18.99 14.92
N SER A 16 21.99 19.13 16.00
CA SER A 16 22.78 20.35 16.24
C SER A 16 23.91 20.55 15.21
N MET A 17 24.47 19.48 14.64
CA MET A 17 25.49 19.57 13.58
C MET A 17 24.87 19.87 12.20
N LEU A 18 23.68 19.33 11.92
CA LEU A 18 22.91 19.63 10.69
C LEU A 18 22.45 21.10 10.63
N LEU A 19 22.05 21.69 11.77
CA LEU A 19 21.68 23.11 11.85
C LEU A 19 22.88 24.06 11.67
N SER A 20 24.08 23.65 12.08
CA SER A 20 25.30 24.47 11.95
C SER A 20 25.83 24.53 10.51
N ALA A 21 25.53 23.52 9.69
CA ALA A 21 25.89 23.51 8.27
C ALA A 21 25.08 24.54 7.45
N CYS A 22 23.89 24.92 7.91
CA CYS A 22 23.08 25.97 7.30
C CYS A 22 23.45 27.40 7.75
N SER A 23 24.13 27.59 8.88
CA SER A 23 24.39 28.93 9.45
C SER A 23 25.76 29.53 9.10
N GLY A 24 26.63 28.81 8.39
CA GLY A 24 27.90 29.34 7.88
C GLY A 24 28.91 29.80 8.94
N GLU A 25 28.85 29.28 10.17
CA GLU A 25 29.76 29.68 11.25
C GLU A 25 30.72 28.52 11.59
N GLU A 26 31.97 28.61 11.12
CA GLU A 26 33.03 27.62 11.39
C GLU A 26 33.54 27.73 12.84
N ALA A 27 33.33 26.68 13.65
CA ALA A 27 34.10 26.47 14.88
C ALA A 27 35.12 25.33 14.65
N PRO A 28 36.41 25.48 15.03
CA PRO A 28 37.42 24.48 14.74
C PRO A 28 37.31 23.28 15.69
N VAL A 29 37.21 22.08 15.14
CA VAL A 29 37.33 20.80 15.88
C VAL A 29 38.78 20.62 16.32
N THR A 30 39.02 20.44 17.62
CA THR A 30 40.38 20.20 18.16
C THR A 30 40.67 18.71 18.29
N ASN A 31 41.96 18.33 18.28
CA ASN A 31 42.39 16.93 18.50
C ASN A 31 41.92 16.36 19.85
N GLU A 32 41.69 17.21 20.85
CA GLU A 32 41.13 16.82 22.14
C GLU A 32 39.69 16.32 22.00
N THR A 33 38.89 16.94 21.13
CA THR A 33 37.51 16.52 20.84
C THR A 33 37.45 15.17 20.13
N VAL A 34 38.40 14.89 19.24
CA VAL A 34 38.47 13.60 18.53
C VAL A 34 38.86 12.47 19.48
N GLN A 35 39.80 12.72 20.40
CA GLN A 35 40.27 11.71 21.35
C GLN A 35 39.21 11.36 22.41
N GLU A 36 38.39 12.31 22.83
CA GLU A 36 37.23 12.06 23.70
C GLU A 36 36.15 11.23 22.99
N ILE A 37 35.95 11.44 21.68
CA ILE A 37 35.01 10.65 20.86
C ILE A 37 35.52 9.21 20.68
N GLU A 38 36.79 9.00 20.36
CA GLU A 38 37.36 7.66 20.21
C GLU A 38 37.25 6.84 21.50
N THR A 39 37.54 7.46 22.66
CA THR A 39 37.42 6.82 23.98
C THR A 39 35.95 6.47 24.29
N ALA A 40 35.00 7.33 23.92
CA ALA A 40 33.57 7.07 24.12
C ALA A 40 33.04 5.97 23.20
N VAL A 41 33.53 5.88 21.95
CA VAL A 41 33.17 4.83 21.01
C VAL A 41 33.71 3.47 21.46
N GLU A 42 34.96 3.42 21.94
CA GLU A 42 35.59 2.16 22.38
C GLU A 42 34.87 1.56 23.60
N ALA A 43 34.46 2.40 24.57
CA ALA A 43 33.67 1.95 25.72
C ALA A 43 32.26 1.43 25.34
N VAL A 44 31.63 2.01 24.30
CA VAL A 44 30.31 1.57 23.81
C VAL A 44 30.42 0.24 23.05
N VAL A 45 31.52 0.04 22.31
CA VAL A 45 31.77 -1.22 21.60
C VAL A 45 32.03 -2.36 22.60
N GLU A 46 32.78 -2.12 23.66
CA GLU A 46 33.08 -3.14 24.68
C GLU A 46 31.82 -3.62 25.43
N GLU A 47 30.90 -2.70 25.77
CA GLU A 47 29.62 -3.02 26.41
C GLU A 47 28.62 -3.70 25.46
N ALA A 48 28.64 -3.36 24.15
CA ALA A 48 27.82 -4.04 23.14
C ALA A 48 28.27 -5.48 22.87
N VAL A 49 29.60 -5.73 22.89
CA VAL A 49 30.16 -7.08 22.71
C VAL A 49 29.85 -7.97 23.91
N SER A 50 29.84 -7.45 25.14
CA SER A 50 29.48 -8.28 26.30
C SER A 50 28.01 -8.71 26.28
N ILE A 51 27.10 -7.84 25.84
CA ILE A 51 25.66 -8.16 25.71
C ILE A 51 25.44 -9.24 24.63
N ALA A 52 26.14 -9.14 23.50
CA ALA A 52 26.03 -10.12 22.42
C ALA A 52 26.54 -11.52 22.81
N ILE A 53 27.53 -11.60 23.71
CA ILE A 53 28.05 -12.89 24.23
C ILE A 53 27.03 -13.53 25.17
N GLU A 54 26.36 -12.74 26.01
CA GLU A 54 25.34 -13.22 26.96
C GLU A 54 24.09 -13.75 26.22
N GLU A 55 23.64 -13.06 25.16
CA GLU A 55 22.53 -13.51 24.30
C GLU A 55 22.87 -14.80 23.50
N ALA A 56 24.14 -14.96 23.09
CA ALA A 56 24.58 -16.17 22.39
C ALA A 56 24.64 -17.41 23.29
N GLU A 57 24.94 -17.25 24.59
CA GLU A 57 24.92 -18.36 25.55
C GLU A 57 23.49 -18.79 25.92
N GLU A 58 22.52 -17.87 25.90
CA GLU A 58 21.10 -18.15 26.17
C GLU A 58 20.45 -18.92 25.00
N MET A 59 20.80 -18.59 23.75
CA MET A 59 20.33 -19.30 22.54
C MET A 59 20.81 -20.75 22.45
N VAL A 60 22.00 -21.08 22.96
CA VAL A 60 22.55 -22.45 22.93
C VAL A 60 21.87 -23.36 23.96
N ALA A 61 21.26 -22.80 25.01
CA ALA A 61 20.55 -23.56 26.03
C ALA A 61 19.14 -24.00 25.58
N GLU A 62 18.53 -23.32 24.61
CA GLU A 62 17.14 -23.55 24.17
C GLU A 62 17.01 -24.65 23.08
N GLU A 63 18.07 -24.96 22.34
CA GLU A 63 18.07 -25.99 21.28
C GLU A 63 18.03 -27.46 21.77
N ALA A 64 18.04 -27.71 23.09
CA ALA A 64 18.16 -29.05 23.65
C ALA A 64 16.89 -29.56 24.37
N THR A 65 15.74 -29.65 23.69
CA THR A 65 14.61 -30.50 24.16
C THR A 65 13.88 -31.22 23.02
N PRO A 66 13.49 -32.51 23.17
CA PRO A 66 12.87 -33.28 22.09
C PRO A 66 11.33 -33.14 22.07
N ALA A 67 10.78 -33.28 20.86
CA ALA A 67 9.37 -33.08 20.48
C ALA A 67 8.34 -33.87 21.32
N GLU A 68 7.25 -33.18 21.67
CA GLU A 68 6.05 -33.75 22.32
C GLU A 68 4.84 -33.71 21.36
N GLU A 69 4.04 -34.78 21.39
CA GLU A 69 2.92 -35.08 20.50
C GLU A 69 1.74 -34.10 20.64
N ALA A 70 1.09 -33.80 19.51
CA ALA A 70 -0.07 -32.91 19.44
C ALA A 70 -1.32 -33.51 20.11
N THR A 71 -1.91 -32.77 21.05
CA THR A 71 -3.25 -33.00 21.60
C THR A 71 -4.34 -32.24 20.82
N PRO A 72 -5.59 -32.74 20.81
CA PRO A 72 -6.65 -32.24 19.92
C PRO A 72 -7.27 -30.93 20.40
N THR A 73 -7.69 -30.14 19.42
CA THR A 73 -8.30 -28.81 19.49
C THR A 73 -9.49 -28.75 20.46
N GLU A 74 -9.45 -27.79 21.38
CA GLU A 74 -10.60 -27.41 22.22
C GLU A 74 -11.68 -26.74 21.36
N GLU A 75 -12.91 -27.20 21.52
CA GLU A 75 -14.12 -26.66 20.89
C GLU A 75 -14.37 -25.24 21.42
N VAL A 76 -14.26 -24.24 20.54
CA VAL A 76 -14.42 -22.82 20.89
C VAL A 76 -15.90 -22.51 21.09
N ALA A 77 -16.24 -22.01 22.28
CA ALA A 77 -17.59 -21.52 22.61
C ALA A 77 -17.99 -20.34 21.70
N PRO A 78 -19.29 -20.13 21.42
CA PRO A 78 -19.75 -19.06 20.55
C PRO A 78 -19.35 -17.69 21.12
N VAL A 79 -18.74 -16.86 20.28
CA VAL A 79 -18.33 -15.48 20.61
C VAL A 79 -19.59 -14.61 20.71
N GLU A 80 -19.80 -13.93 21.84
CA GLU A 80 -20.85 -12.91 21.93
C GLU A 80 -20.53 -11.78 20.95
N GLU A 81 -21.52 -11.32 20.16
CA GLU A 81 -21.41 -10.13 19.31
C GLU A 81 -20.67 -9.02 20.07
N SER A 82 -19.51 -8.62 19.55
CA SER A 82 -18.67 -7.65 20.22
C SER A 82 -19.39 -6.29 20.19
N ASN A 83 -20.12 -5.97 21.25
CA ASN A 83 -20.77 -4.67 21.37
C ASN A 83 -19.68 -3.61 21.66
N ILE A 84 -19.09 -3.10 20.58
CA ILE A 84 -18.00 -2.11 20.52
C ILE A 84 -18.50 -0.69 20.88
N VAL A 85 -19.81 -0.49 21.02
CA VAL A 85 -20.42 0.82 21.34
C VAL A 85 -19.84 1.42 22.62
N GLY A 86 -19.35 2.66 22.52
CA GLY A 86 -18.77 3.43 23.61
C GLY A 86 -17.38 2.95 24.06
N LYS A 87 -16.68 2.16 23.23
CA LYS A 87 -15.40 1.52 23.59
C LYS A 87 -14.33 1.72 22.52
N SER A 88 -13.08 1.44 22.89
CA SER A 88 -11.99 1.25 21.94
C SER A 88 -12.14 -0.09 21.20
N PHE A 89 -11.73 -0.11 19.94
CA PHE A 89 -11.58 -1.32 19.14
C PHE A 89 -10.18 -1.41 18.55
N SER A 90 -9.74 -2.63 18.26
CA SER A 90 -8.49 -2.92 17.59
C SER A 90 -8.67 -4.19 16.75
N GLY A 91 -8.45 -4.05 15.45
CA GLY A 91 -8.48 -5.14 14.51
C GLY A 91 -7.17 -5.25 13.76
N GLU A 92 -6.72 -6.49 13.59
CA GLU A 92 -5.61 -6.83 12.71
C GLU A 92 -6.08 -7.91 11.73
N TYR A 93 -5.86 -7.66 10.45
CA TYR A 93 -6.14 -8.63 9.39
C TYR A 93 -4.87 -8.92 8.59
N LEU A 94 -4.49 -10.20 8.56
CA LEU A 94 -3.35 -10.67 7.79
C LEU A 94 -3.79 -11.14 6.41
N LEU A 95 -3.24 -10.51 5.37
CA LEU A 95 -3.31 -10.99 3.99
C LEU A 95 -1.95 -11.55 3.56
N GLU A 96 -1.88 -12.87 3.45
CA GLU A 96 -0.75 -13.56 2.82
C GLU A 96 -0.94 -13.62 1.30
N GLY A 97 0.17 -13.67 0.55
CA GLY A 97 0.10 -13.86 -0.89
C GLY A 97 1.42 -13.63 -1.60
N THR A 98 1.36 -13.24 -2.87
CA THR A 98 2.54 -12.84 -3.65
C THR A 98 2.44 -11.41 -4.18
N THR A 99 3.58 -10.74 -4.34
CA THR A 99 3.69 -9.45 -5.03
C THR A 99 3.60 -9.64 -6.55
N SER A 100 3.39 -8.56 -7.31
CA SER A 100 3.48 -8.57 -8.78
C SER A 100 4.86 -9.03 -9.30
N SER A 101 5.91 -8.90 -8.47
CA SER A 101 7.25 -9.43 -8.74
C SER A 101 7.46 -10.89 -8.30
N GLY A 102 6.40 -11.59 -7.90
CA GLY A 102 6.43 -13.01 -7.52
C GLY A 102 7.05 -13.30 -6.14
N LYS A 103 7.29 -12.28 -5.31
CA LYS A 103 7.82 -12.48 -3.94
C LYS A 103 6.68 -12.72 -2.97
N PRO A 104 6.85 -13.55 -1.93
CA PRO A 104 5.88 -13.63 -0.84
C PRO A 104 5.62 -12.24 -0.25
N LYS A 105 4.36 -11.96 0.07
CA LYS A 105 3.95 -10.79 0.85
C LYS A 105 3.12 -11.24 2.05
N ASN A 106 3.34 -10.56 3.15
CA ASN A 106 2.48 -10.57 4.33
C ASN A 106 2.07 -9.11 4.53
N ASP A 107 0.84 -8.76 4.19
CA ASP A 107 0.28 -7.43 4.43
C ASP A 107 -0.64 -7.52 5.67
N THR A 108 -0.24 -6.92 6.78
CA THR A 108 -1.10 -6.82 7.97
C THR A 108 -1.82 -5.48 7.96
N PHE A 109 -3.14 -5.51 7.78
CA PHE A 109 -4.02 -4.36 7.87
C PHE A 109 -4.35 -4.06 9.33
N LEU A 110 -4.22 -2.81 9.74
CA LEU A 110 -4.52 -2.32 11.08
C LEU A 110 -5.74 -1.41 11.07
N PHE A 111 -6.66 -1.62 12.01
CA PHE A 111 -7.86 -0.80 12.19
C PHE A 111 -8.12 -0.57 13.68
N ASN A 112 -7.70 0.58 14.18
CA ASN A 112 -7.76 0.90 15.60
C ASN A 112 -8.53 2.20 15.83
N GLY A 113 -9.34 2.27 16.88
CA GLY A 113 -10.12 3.48 17.12
C GLY A 113 -11.00 3.43 18.36
N THR A 114 -11.90 4.40 18.45
CA THR A 114 -12.89 4.52 19.53
C THR A 114 -14.25 4.86 18.98
N THR A 115 -15.31 4.33 19.58
CA THR A 115 -16.69 4.72 19.27
C THR A 115 -17.33 5.52 20.41
N ASP A 116 -18.32 6.36 20.07
CA ASP A 116 -19.19 7.01 21.06
C ASP A 116 -20.33 6.08 21.52
N VAL A 117 -21.22 6.59 22.37
CA VAL A 117 -22.37 5.86 22.90
C VAL A 117 -23.42 5.44 21.86
N ASN A 118 -23.33 5.96 20.64
CA ASN A 118 -24.18 5.62 19.51
C ASN A 118 -23.47 4.69 18.51
N GLY A 119 -22.22 4.29 18.78
CA GLY A 119 -21.41 3.47 17.88
C GLY A 119 -20.68 4.26 16.79
N ILE A 120 -20.73 5.61 16.83
CA ILE A 120 -20.05 6.47 15.86
C ILE A 120 -18.55 6.46 16.13
N ILE A 121 -17.74 6.26 15.10
CA ILE A 121 -16.28 6.31 15.19
C ILE A 121 -15.83 7.75 15.49
N THR A 122 -15.06 7.93 16.57
CA THR A 122 -14.59 9.23 17.08
C THR A 122 -13.08 9.42 16.93
N THR A 123 -12.34 8.31 16.89
CA THR A 123 -10.93 8.27 16.50
C THR A 123 -10.73 7.05 15.62
N LEU A 124 -9.84 7.17 14.64
CA LEU A 124 -9.52 6.07 13.74
C LEU A 124 -8.07 6.18 13.28
N GLU A 125 -7.38 5.06 13.35
CA GLU A 125 -6.05 4.84 12.82
C GLU A 125 -6.11 3.61 11.91
N MET A 126 -5.68 3.80 10.67
CA MET A 126 -5.55 2.76 9.67
C MET A 126 -4.10 2.70 9.20
N ASP A 127 -3.58 1.50 8.94
CA ASP A 127 -2.28 1.27 8.28
C ASP A 127 -2.25 -0.12 7.62
N ILE A 128 -1.28 -0.34 6.74
CA ILE A 128 -0.90 -1.65 6.23
C ILE A 128 0.58 -1.84 6.52
N ILE A 129 0.91 -2.80 7.39
CA ILE A 129 2.29 -3.17 7.68
C ILE A 129 2.70 -4.32 6.76
N ARG A 130 3.64 -4.06 5.85
CA ARG A 130 4.25 -5.11 5.02
C ARG A 130 5.25 -5.88 5.86
N ASN A 131 5.24 -7.21 5.73
CA ASN A 131 6.13 -8.17 6.39
C ASN A 131 6.21 -7.98 7.91
N LYS A 132 5.07 -7.67 8.54
CA LYS A 132 4.98 -7.45 9.99
C LYS A 132 5.59 -8.64 10.75
N GLY A 133 6.39 -8.34 11.77
CA GLY A 133 7.09 -9.36 12.57
C GLY A 133 8.44 -9.82 11.99
N THR A 134 8.93 -9.20 10.93
CA THR A 134 10.26 -9.47 10.35
C THR A 134 11.15 -8.22 10.38
N GLU A 135 12.47 -8.37 10.18
CA GLU A 135 13.40 -7.23 10.02
C GLU A 135 13.07 -6.35 8.79
N ALA A 136 12.36 -6.90 7.81
CA ALA A 136 11.92 -6.20 6.62
C ALA A 136 10.55 -5.54 6.78
N ALA A 137 10.04 -5.42 8.02
CA ALA A 137 8.75 -4.80 8.30
C ALA A 137 8.79 -3.29 8.01
N TYR A 138 7.77 -2.79 7.32
CA TYR A 138 7.60 -1.35 7.13
C TYR A 138 6.12 -0.97 6.99
N SER A 139 5.78 0.25 7.43
CA SER A 139 4.44 0.82 7.22
C SER A 139 4.28 1.23 5.77
N LYS A 140 3.13 0.91 5.16
CA LYS A 140 2.81 1.43 3.83
C LYS A 140 2.39 2.89 3.86
N LYS A 141 2.12 3.49 5.02
CA LYS A 141 1.95 4.95 5.11
C LYS A 141 3.28 5.67 4.92
N ASP A 142 4.36 5.06 5.37
CA ASP A 142 5.73 5.59 5.20
C ASP A 142 6.23 5.48 3.76
N ILE A 143 5.61 4.63 2.93
CA ILE A 143 5.93 4.61 1.51
C ILE A 143 5.16 5.71 0.78
N MET A 144 5.91 6.61 0.15
CA MET A 144 5.40 7.41 -0.97
C MET A 144 5.37 6.54 -2.24
N GLY A 145 4.65 5.41 -2.16
CA GLY A 145 4.88 4.22 -2.98
C GLY A 145 3.65 3.61 -3.64
N TYR A 146 2.93 4.40 -4.44
CA TYR A 146 2.42 3.98 -5.75
C TYR A 146 3.05 4.98 -6.73
N LEU A 147 3.64 4.55 -7.85
CA LEU A 147 4.39 5.43 -8.78
C LEU A 147 3.47 6.41 -9.52
N MET A 148 2.33 6.82 -8.97
CA MET A 148 1.40 7.73 -9.58
C MET A 148 1.23 8.94 -8.66
N ASN A 149 1.23 10.10 -9.28
CA ASN A 149 1.13 11.42 -8.67
C ASN A 149 2.20 11.68 -7.61
N ILE A 150 3.43 11.23 -7.90
CA ILE A 150 4.63 11.53 -7.13
C ILE A 150 5.72 12.11 -8.05
N SER A 151 6.55 12.97 -7.49
CA SER A 151 7.75 13.50 -8.14
C SER A 151 8.97 13.27 -7.25
N ASP A 152 10.00 12.67 -7.84
CA ASP A 152 11.35 12.64 -7.31
C ASP A 152 12.13 13.80 -7.92
N ILE A 153 12.60 14.72 -7.08
CA ILE A 153 13.47 15.82 -7.50
C ILE A 153 14.85 15.59 -6.91
N LEU A 154 15.89 15.67 -7.74
CA LEU A 154 17.29 15.58 -7.33
C LEU A 154 18.09 16.70 -8.01
N VAL A 155 18.67 17.56 -7.18
CA VAL A 155 19.62 18.59 -7.58
C VAL A 155 20.98 18.24 -6.99
N THR A 156 22.00 18.18 -7.83
CA THR A 156 23.38 17.85 -7.42
C THR A 156 24.30 19.03 -7.69
N ALA A 157 25.23 19.28 -6.76
CA ALA A 157 26.30 20.24 -6.99
C ALA A 157 27.34 19.68 -7.97
N THR A 158 27.86 20.52 -8.84
CA THR A 158 28.92 20.21 -9.80
C THR A 158 30.04 21.23 -9.66
N ASP A 159 31.20 20.96 -10.27
CA ASP A 159 32.33 21.90 -10.27
C ASP A 159 31.96 23.28 -10.84
N ASP A 160 30.98 23.33 -11.74
CA ASP A 160 30.60 24.53 -12.50
C ASP A 160 29.23 25.11 -12.11
N GLY A 161 28.57 24.58 -11.08
CA GLY A 161 27.24 25.04 -10.66
C GLY A 161 26.35 23.89 -10.17
N PHE A 162 25.09 23.87 -10.61
CA PHE A 162 24.12 22.84 -10.22
C PHE A 162 23.58 22.10 -11.42
N LYS A 163 23.21 20.85 -11.20
CA LYS A 163 22.53 19.99 -12.15
C LYS A 163 21.16 19.61 -11.60
N LEU A 164 20.13 19.63 -12.43
CA LEU A 164 18.89 18.92 -12.13
C LEU A 164 19.04 17.50 -12.70
N ASP A 165 19.46 16.55 -11.87
CA ASP A 165 19.62 15.16 -12.29
C ASP A 165 18.30 14.56 -12.72
N LYS A 166 17.25 14.87 -11.97
CA LYS A 166 15.92 14.31 -12.21
C LYS A 166 14.85 15.17 -11.56
N ILE A 167 13.75 15.35 -12.28
CA ILE A 167 12.42 15.68 -11.77
C ILE A 167 11.43 14.76 -12.48
N THR A 168 10.51 14.11 -11.77
CA THR A 168 9.52 13.20 -12.41
C THR A 168 8.12 13.72 -12.34
N SER A 169 7.30 13.29 -13.30
CA SER A 169 5.87 13.32 -13.15
C SER A 169 5.29 12.05 -13.75
N TYR A 170 4.71 11.24 -12.88
CA TYR A 170 4.02 10.01 -13.24
C TYR A 170 2.55 10.17 -12.88
N GLY A 171 1.64 9.87 -13.80
CA GLY A 171 0.25 10.24 -13.61
C GLY A 171 -0.65 9.78 -14.75
N TYR A 172 -1.86 10.30 -14.76
CA TYR A 172 -2.87 10.05 -15.79
C TYR A 172 -3.52 11.36 -16.20
N ASP A 173 -3.61 11.58 -17.51
CA ASP A 173 -4.35 12.70 -18.08
C ASP A 173 -4.90 12.33 -19.47
N PRO A 174 -6.23 12.37 -19.70
CA PRO A 174 -6.81 12.02 -21.00
C PRO A 174 -6.43 12.99 -22.13
N THR A 175 -5.88 14.17 -21.80
CA THR A 175 -5.32 15.09 -22.79
C THR A 175 -3.90 14.69 -23.23
N TYR A 176 -3.21 13.85 -22.46
CA TYR A 176 -1.86 13.36 -22.78
C TYR A 176 -1.87 12.37 -23.95
N ALA A 177 -2.83 11.44 -23.95
CA ALA A 177 -3.10 10.48 -25.01
C ALA A 177 -4.47 9.79 -24.79
N GLU A 178 -4.88 8.91 -25.71
CA GLU A 178 -6.16 8.19 -25.61
C GLU A 178 -6.06 6.86 -24.82
N GLY A 179 -7.11 6.55 -24.06
CA GLY A 179 -7.29 5.28 -23.36
C GLY A 179 -6.14 4.95 -22.39
N ALA A 180 -5.70 3.69 -22.35
CA ALA A 180 -4.62 3.27 -21.47
C ALA A 180 -3.28 4.01 -21.70
N SER A 181 -3.10 4.67 -22.85
CA SER A 181 -1.89 5.46 -23.13
C SER A 181 -1.91 6.85 -22.46
N ALA A 182 -3.04 7.28 -21.90
CA ALA A 182 -3.18 8.49 -21.11
C ALA A 182 -2.41 8.44 -19.78
N GLN A 183 -2.03 7.23 -19.33
CA GLN A 183 -1.08 7.06 -18.24
C GLN A 183 0.33 7.38 -18.74
N PHE A 184 1.04 8.24 -18.01
CA PHE A 184 2.37 8.70 -18.35
C PHE A 184 3.37 8.48 -17.23
N MET A 185 4.63 8.24 -17.63
CA MET A 185 5.79 8.27 -16.73
C MET A 185 6.87 9.13 -17.41
N VAL A 186 6.98 10.39 -17.00
CA VAL A 186 7.91 11.34 -17.63
C VAL A 186 8.97 11.78 -16.61
N SER A 187 10.23 11.75 -17.00
CA SER A 187 11.32 12.40 -16.27
C SER A 187 11.86 13.58 -17.06
N ALA A 188 12.39 14.58 -16.34
CA ALA A 188 13.08 15.72 -16.93
C ALA A 188 14.43 15.97 -16.23
N SER A 189 15.39 16.52 -16.97
CA SER A 189 16.73 16.81 -16.45
C SER A 189 17.41 17.94 -17.22
N ILE A 190 18.39 18.59 -16.60
CA ILE A 190 19.29 19.54 -17.28
C ILE A 190 20.66 19.59 -16.59
N ASP A 191 21.72 19.64 -17.38
CA ASP A 191 23.11 19.55 -16.89
C ASP A 191 23.59 20.84 -16.19
N ASN A 192 23.04 22.00 -16.57
CA ASN A 192 23.38 23.30 -16.02
C ASN A 192 22.11 24.04 -15.58
N LEU A 193 21.69 23.81 -14.35
CA LEU A 193 20.55 24.46 -13.72
C LEU A 193 20.96 25.83 -13.17
N THR A 194 20.27 26.87 -13.60
CA THR A 194 20.42 28.25 -13.12
C THR A 194 19.07 28.85 -12.71
N PRO A 195 19.03 29.97 -11.96
CA PRO A 195 17.79 30.65 -11.63
C PRO A 195 16.94 31.09 -12.82
N GLU A 196 17.56 31.27 -14.00
CA GLU A 196 16.92 31.67 -15.24
C GLU A 196 16.48 30.48 -16.12
N THR A 197 16.83 29.25 -15.74
CA THR A 197 16.48 28.05 -16.51
C THR A 197 14.97 27.91 -16.63
N THR A 198 14.47 27.82 -17.85
CA THR A 198 13.05 27.62 -18.12
C THR A 198 12.71 26.14 -18.29
N PHE A 199 11.44 25.80 -18.07
CA PHE A 199 10.93 24.44 -18.20
C PHE A 199 11.16 23.88 -19.62
N GLY A 200 11.06 24.72 -20.64
CA GLY A 200 11.30 24.34 -22.03
C GLY A 200 12.75 23.94 -22.36
N GLU A 201 13.71 24.30 -21.51
CA GLU A 201 15.13 23.92 -21.68
C GLU A 201 15.43 22.50 -21.16
N LEU A 202 14.50 21.89 -20.42
CA LEU A 202 14.69 20.56 -19.86
C LEU A 202 14.66 19.47 -20.94
N LYS A 203 15.41 18.39 -20.70
CA LYS A 203 15.37 17.16 -21.50
C LYS A 203 14.33 16.23 -20.91
N PHE A 204 13.26 15.93 -21.65
CA PHE A 204 12.16 15.08 -21.20
C PHE A 204 12.23 13.67 -21.79
N ILE A 205 12.05 12.65 -20.95
CA ILE A 205 12.14 11.23 -21.32
C ILE A 205 10.89 10.48 -20.86
N ASN A 206 10.41 9.57 -21.70
CA ASN A 206 9.35 8.62 -21.37
C ASN A 206 9.96 7.40 -20.66
N ASP A 207 9.84 7.35 -19.34
CA ASP A 207 10.39 6.29 -18.51
C ASP A 207 9.68 4.95 -18.73
N ALA A 208 8.40 4.96 -19.15
CA ALA A 208 7.66 3.74 -19.48
C ALA A 208 8.21 3.07 -20.75
N ALA A 209 8.88 3.81 -21.63
CA ALA A 209 9.47 3.24 -22.83
C ALA A 209 10.68 2.33 -22.54
N ALA A 210 11.31 2.44 -21.37
CA ALA A 210 12.47 1.63 -20.99
C ALA A 210 12.21 0.12 -21.00
N TYR A 211 10.95 -0.30 -20.87
CA TYR A 211 10.54 -1.71 -20.96
C TYR A 211 10.48 -2.25 -22.39
N SER A 212 10.50 -1.37 -23.40
CA SER A 212 10.28 -1.72 -24.81
C SER A 212 11.33 -1.16 -25.76
N SER A 213 12.15 -0.21 -25.30
CA SER A 213 13.21 0.45 -26.06
C SER A 213 14.51 0.49 -25.24
N PRO A 214 15.66 0.10 -25.83
CA PRO A 214 16.96 0.22 -25.18
C PRO A 214 17.48 1.67 -25.17
N GLU A 215 16.97 2.53 -26.06
CA GLU A 215 17.35 3.95 -26.14
C GLU A 215 16.29 4.83 -25.43
N PRO A 216 16.70 5.93 -24.77
CA PRO A 216 15.76 6.88 -24.18
C PRO A 216 14.82 7.44 -25.25
N VAL A 217 13.52 7.44 -24.96
CA VAL A 217 12.49 7.97 -25.86
C VAL A 217 12.12 9.39 -25.42
N PRO A 218 12.41 10.44 -26.22
CA PRO A 218 12.09 11.81 -25.86
C PRO A 218 10.57 12.05 -25.78
N VAL A 219 10.18 13.01 -24.94
CA VAL A 219 8.80 13.53 -24.86
C VAL A 219 8.77 14.97 -25.36
N ASP A 220 7.86 15.27 -26.28
CA ASP A 220 7.67 16.63 -26.80
C ASP A 220 7.17 17.58 -25.71
N ILE A 221 7.56 18.86 -25.79
CA ILE A 221 7.26 19.88 -24.77
C ILE A 221 5.75 20.01 -24.47
N ASP A 222 4.89 19.91 -25.47
CA ASP A 222 3.43 20.00 -25.28
C ASP A 222 2.91 18.87 -24.36
N LYS A 223 3.46 17.67 -24.51
CA LYS A 223 3.13 16.53 -23.66
C LYS A 223 3.77 16.64 -22.28
N ALA A 224 4.98 17.16 -22.21
CA ALA A 224 5.66 17.42 -20.94
C ALA A 224 4.89 18.45 -20.09
N ILE A 225 4.35 19.50 -20.71
CA ILE A 225 3.52 20.50 -20.01
C ILE A 225 2.29 19.83 -19.41
N ILE A 226 1.60 18.96 -20.15
CA ILE A 226 0.45 18.20 -19.62
C ILE A 226 0.90 17.33 -18.43
N ALA A 227 1.97 16.54 -18.61
CA ALA A 227 2.44 15.62 -17.59
C ALA A 227 2.85 16.32 -16.29
N PHE A 228 3.51 17.48 -16.36
CA PHE A 228 4.01 18.20 -15.19
C PHE A 228 3.05 19.27 -14.64
N ALA A 229 1.91 19.53 -15.29
CA ALA A 229 0.94 20.50 -14.82
C ALA A 229 0.43 20.25 -13.38
N PRO A 230 0.13 19.00 -12.95
CA PRO A 230 -0.27 18.74 -11.58
C PRO A 230 0.82 19.10 -10.55
N LEU A 231 2.07 18.79 -10.87
CA LEU A 231 3.21 19.16 -10.03
C LEU A 231 3.39 20.68 -9.96
N ALA A 232 3.28 21.38 -11.09
CA ALA A 232 3.36 22.84 -11.12
C ALA A 232 2.26 23.48 -10.26
N LYS A 233 1.05 22.92 -10.30
CA LYS A 233 -0.07 23.37 -9.46
C LYS A 233 0.22 23.19 -7.98
N GLU A 234 0.86 22.09 -7.57
CA GLU A 234 1.33 21.87 -6.19
C GLU A 234 2.34 22.94 -5.75
N ALA A 235 3.18 23.41 -6.68
CA ALA A 235 4.08 24.55 -6.46
C ALA A 235 3.38 25.93 -6.54
N GLY A 236 2.06 26.00 -6.70
CA GLY A 236 1.28 27.24 -6.79
C GLY A 236 1.29 27.90 -8.18
N ILE A 237 1.70 27.18 -9.23
CA ILE A 237 1.74 27.65 -10.61
C ILE A 237 0.45 27.23 -11.33
N GLU A 238 -0.48 28.16 -11.57
CA GLU A 238 -1.78 27.86 -12.19
C GLU A 238 -1.68 27.34 -13.62
N GLN A 239 -0.70 27.83 -14.38
CA GLN A 239 -0.49 27.45 -15.77
C GLN A 239 1.01 27.23 -16.05
N LEU A 240 1.38 25.96 -16.24
CA LEU A 240 2.73 25.59 -16.67
C LEU A 240 2.92 25.94 -18.15
N THR A 241 4.05 26.55 -18.48
CA THR A 241 4.45 26.87 -19.85
C THR A 241 5.93 26.56 -20.07
N ALA A 242 6.39 26.57 -21.32
CA ALA A 242 7.81 26.41 -21.62
C ALA A 242 8.68 27.54 -21.01
N ASP A 243 8.10 28.71 -20.73
CA ASP A 243 8.82 29.86 -20.17
C ASP A 243 8.79 29.90 -18.63
N THR A 244 8.06 28.98 -17.98
CA THR A 244 8.02 28.87 -16.51
C THR A 244 9.41 28.55 -15.99
N LEU A 245 9.88 29.26 -14.96
CA LEU A 245 11.20 28.99 -14.38
C LEU A 245 11.17 27.67 -13.60
N VAL A 246 12.22 26.86 -13.78
CA VAL A 246 12.37 25.59 -13.04
C VAL A 246 12.49 25.86 -11.54
N VAL A 247 13.15 26.97 -11.18
CA VAL A 247 13.27 27.37 -9.77
C VAL A 247 11.91 27.64 -9.11
N ASP A 248 10.91 28.12 -9.84
CA ASP A 248 9.57 28.35 -9.26
C ASP A 248 8.91 27.02 -8.84
N ILE A 249 9.17 25.94 -9.60
CA ILE A 249 8.67 24.60 -9.27
C ILE A 249 9.40 24.03 -8.04
N ILE A 250 10.74 24.05 -8.03
CA ILE A 250 11.51 23.39 -6.97
C ILE A 250 11.59 24.22 -5.66
N SER A 251 11.26 25.52 -5.72
CA SER A 251 11.18 26.41 -4.54
C SER A 251 10.18 25.94 -3.51
N ALA A 252 9.02 25.45 -3.96
CA ALA A 252 7.97 24.92 -3.09
C ALA A 252 8.44 23.70 -2.27
N HIS A 253 9.59 23.13 -2.62
CA HIS A 253 10.12 21.90 -2.05
C HIS A 253 11.52 22.08 -1.43
N GLY A 254 11.91 23.33 -1.15
CA GLY A 254 13.12 23.65 -0.39
C GLY A 254 14.44 23.55 -1.18
N LEU A 255 14.37 23.37 -2.50
CA LEU A 255 15.55 23.26 -3.37
C LEU A 255 15.96 24.59 -4.03
N TYR A 256 15.25 25.68 -3.69
CA TYR A 256 15.63 27.04 -4.02
C TYR A 256 15.16 27.99 -2.92
N SER A 257 16.07 28.81 -2.40
CA SER A 257 15.77 29.77 -1.35
C SER A 257 16.73 30.96 -1.44
N GLU A 258 16.24 32.16 -1.11
CA GLU A 258 17.04 33.40 -1.08
C GLU A 258 17.85 33.66 -2.37
N GLY A 259 17.30 33.28 -3.53
CA GLY A 259 17.97 33.48 -4.83
C GLY A 259 19.04 32.44 -5.16
N LYS A 260 19.15 31.35 -4.38
CA LYS A 260 20.17 30.31 -4.54
C LYS A 260 19.52 28.95 -4.69
N ILE A 261 20.07 28.15 -5.60
CA ILE A 261 19.76 26.73 -5.74
C ILE A 261 20.42 25.98 -4.59
N CYS A 262 19.72 25.00 -4.04
CA CYS A 262 20.21 24.11 -2.99
C CYS A 262 20.41 22.70 -3.57
N GLU A 263 21.55 22.08 -3.23
CA GLU A 263 21.74 20.65 -3.47
C GLU A 263 20.84 19.84 -2.55
N GLY A 264 20.31 18.73 -3.06
CA GLY A 264 19.49 17.81 -2.28
C GLY A 264 18.48 17.06 -3.15
N GLY A 265 17.85 16.07 -2.52
CA GLY A 265 16.75 15.32 -3.10
C GLY A 265 15.51 15.44 -2.23
N THR A 266 14.35 15.48 -2.88
CA THR A 266 13.06 15.42 -2.20
C THR A 266 12.09 14.57 -3.01
N ARG A 267 11.18 13.92 -2.30
CA ARG A 267 10.04 13.26 -2.92
C ARG A 267 8.77 13.98 -2.47
N ILE A 268 7.92 14.26 -3.43
CA ILE A 268 6.66 14.96 -3.22
C ILE A 268 5.54 14.15 -3.84
N SER A 269 4.39 14.16 -3.20
CA SER A 269 3.12 13.77 -3.78
C SER A 269 2.39 15.02 -4.23
N PHE A 270 1.53 14.87 -5.22
CA PHE A 270 0.68 15.95 -5.71
C PHE A 270 -0.69 15.37 -6.07
N GLU A 271 -1.69 16.22 -6.22
CA GLU A 271 -3.04 15.78 -6.60
C GLU A 271 -3.16 15.64 -8.12
N GLY A 272 -3.44 14.43 -8.60
CA GLY A 272 -3.78 14.20 -10.01
C GLY A 272 -5.25 14.50 -10.34
N ILE A 273 -5.67 14.23 -11.59
CA ILE A 273 -7.06 14.47 -12.05
C ILE A 273 -8.10 13.75 -11.19
N SER A 274 -7.82 12.52 -10.78
CA SER A 274 -8.72 11.71 -9.93
C SER A 274 -8.30 11.75 -8.45
N GLY A 275 -7.58 12.77 -8.00
CA GLY A 275 -7.21 12.97 -6.60
C GLY A 275 -6.07 12.11 -6.05
N GLY A 276 -5.40 11.26 -6.85
CA GLY A 276 -4.37 10.36 -6.30
C GLY A 276 -3.19 11.13 -5.69
N ARG A 277 -2.71 10.67 -4.51
CA ARG A 277 -1.52 11.16 -3.75
C ARG A 277 -0.73 9.95 -3.22
N SER A 278 0.16 10.10 -2.24
CA SER A 278 0.84 8.94 -1.62
C SER A 278 -0.13 7.95 -0.94
N TYR A 279 0.31 6.71 -0.68
CA TYR A 279 -0.51 5.73 0.06
C TYR A 279 -0.91 6.24 1.45
N GLY A 280 0.03 6.86 2.17
CA GLY A 280 -0.23 7.44 3.48
C GLY A 280 -1.32 8.51 3.43
N GLU A 281 -1.21 9.46 2.51
CA GLU A 281 -2.21 10.52 2.36
C GLU A 281 -3.57 10.00 1.91
N GLN A 282 -3.62 8.96 1.07
CA GLN A 282 -4.88 8.34 0.68
C GLN A 282 -5.56 7.69 1.90
N ILE A 283 -4.81 6.97 2.73
CA ILE A 283 -5.35 6.38 3.98
C ILE A 283 -5.84 7.49 4.92
N ASP A 284 -5.07 8.57 5.08
CA ASP A 284 -5.46 9.69 5.95
C ASP A 284 -6.71 10.41 5.44
N ALA A 285 -6.85 10.58 4.13
CA ALA A 285 -8.05 11.16 3.52
C ALA A 285 -9.31 10.30 3.75
N ILE A 286 -9.17 8.96 3.66
CA ILE A 286 -10.24 8.01 3.98
C ILE A 286 -10.62 8.12 5.46
N VAL A 287 -9.63 8.12 6.36
CA VAL A 287 -9.86 8.29 7.80
C VAL A 287 -10.59 9.60 8.09
N ALA A 288 -10.14 10.71 7.48
CA ALA A 288 -10.79 12.01 7.63
C ALA A 288 -12.24 11.99 7.12
N HIS A 289 -12.51 11.30 6.01
CA HIS A 289 -13.87 11.14 5.47
C HIS A 289 -14.78 10.38 6.45
N ILE A 290 -14.31 9.24 6.97
CA ILE A 290 -15.06 8.41 7.93
C ILE A 290 -15.46 9.24 9.16
N LEU A 291 -14.49 9.98 9.72
CA LEU A 291 -14.71 10.81 10.90
C LEU A 291 -15.64 12.00 10.60
N ALA A 292 -15.49 12.66 9.45
CA ALA A 292 -16.32 13.81 9.07
C ALA A 292 -17.79 13.44 8.84
N ASN A 293 -18.07 12.19 8.45
CA ASN A 293 -19.41 11.71 8.15
C ASN A 293 -20.07 10.95 9.31
N ASN A 294 -19.43 10.87 10.48
CA ASN A 294 -19.96 10.21 11.67
C ASN A 294 -20.36 8.74 11.45
N MET A 295 -19.55 8.00 10.69
CA MET A 295 -19.83 6.61 10.33
C MET A 295 -19.66 5.63 11.51
N THR A 296 -20.46 4.57 11.56
CA THR A 296 -20.22 3.38 12.41
C THR A 296 -19.28 2.38 11.72
N LEU A 297 -18.87 1.30 12.41
CA LEU A 297 -18.05 0.25 11.76
C LEU A 297 -18.81 -0.43 10.61
N GLU A 298 -20.13 -0.61 10.73
CA GLU A 298 -21.00 -1.17 9.70
C GLU A 298 -21.14 -0.24 8.49
N ASP A 299 -21.23 1.07 8.72
CA ASP A 299 -21.21 2.07 7.64
C ASP A 299 -19.87 2.02 6.88
N VAL A 300 -18.75 1.94 7.61
CA VAL A 300 -17.40 1.85 7.00
C VAL A 300 -17.23 0.54 6.23
N TYR A 301 -17.71 -0.58 6.78
CA TYR A 301 -17.70 -1.87 6.08
C TYR A 301 -18.48 -1.79 4.77
N THR A 302 -19.70 -1.23 4.82
CA THR A 302 -20.55 -1.03 3.64
C THR A 302 -19.87 -0.13 2.62
N MET A 303 -19.32 1.01 3.05
CA MET A 303 -18.59 1.95 2.20
C MET A 303 -17.46 1.26 1.44
N PHE A 304 -16.62 0.46 2.11
CA PHE A 304 -15.54 -0.28 1.44
C PHE A 304 -16.04 -1.32 0.43
N GLN A 305 -17.25 -1.85 0.59
CA GLN A 305 -17.85 -2.79 -0.35
C GLN A 305 -18.50 -2.12 -1.55
N THR A 306 -19.19 -1.00 -1.34
CA THR A 306 -20.06 -0.40 -2.35
C THR A 306 -19.43 0.77 -3.09
N GLU A 307 -18.45 1.45 -2.49
CA GLU A 307 -17.83 2.64 -3.07
C GLU A 307 -16.46 2.37 -3.69
N ASN A 308 -15.98 1.12 -3.70
CA ASN A 308 -14.71 0.77 -4.35
C ASN A 308 -14.81 0.95 -5.86
N GLN A 309 -14.03 1.88 -6.43
CA GLN A 309 -14.05 2.22 -7.85
C GLN A 309 -12.96 1.50 -8.66
N ALA A 310 -12.41 0.41 -8.13
CA ALA A 310 -11.39 -0.39 -8.81
C ALA A 310 -11.83 -0.85 -10.21
N ASP A 311 -13.11 -1.15 -10.39
CA ASP A 311 -13.70 -1.62 -11.65
C ASP A 311 -14.06 -0.48 -12.63
N LEU A 312 -14.00 0.78 -12.20
CA LEU A 312 -14.20 1.93 -13.08
C LEU A 312 -12.93 2.25 -13.86
N ALA A 313 -13.11 2.74 -15.10
CA ALA A 313 -12.03 3.34 -15.88
C ALA A 313 -11.43 4.53 -15.10
N ILE A 314 -10.13 4.81 -15.27
CA ILE A 314 -9.42 5.80 -14.44
C ILE A 314 -10.08 7.18 -14.54
N GLU A 315 -10.55 7.53 -15.74
CA GLU A 315 -11.26 8.78 -16.05
C GLU A 315 -12.62 8.92 -15.35
N ASP A 316 -13.26 7.80 -14.98
CA ASP A 316 -14.58 7.78 -14.33
C ASP A 316 -14.48 7.71 -12.80
N ARG A 317 -13.25 7.66 -12.26
CA ARG A 317 -13.02 7.62 -10.81
C ARG A 317 -13.15 9.00 -10.19
N ASP A 318 -13.87 9.06 -9.09
CA ASP A 318 -14.01 10.24 -8.25
C ASP A 318 -12.96 10.22 -7.12
N ALA A 319 -12.67 11.40 -6.58
CA ALA A 319 -11.86 11.59 -5.40
C ALA A 319 -12.74 11.88 -4.20
N ILE A 320 -12.95 10.92 -3.29
CA ILE A 320 -13.49 11.25 -1.97
C ILE A 320 -12.33 11.83 -1.16
N SER A 321 -12.49 13.07 -0.72
CA SER A 321 -11.51 13.77 0.13
C SER A 321 -10.09 13.85 -0.46
N GLY A 322 -9.93 13.80 -1.79
CA GLY A 322 -8.62 13.85 -2.42
C GLY A 322 -7.84 12.54 -2.37
N ALA A 323 -8.51 11.38 -2.30
CA ALA A 323 -7.94 10.07 -2.61
C ALA A 323 -8.69 9.47 -3.80
N SER A 324 -7.98 8.96 -4.81
CA SER A 324 -8.60 8.11 -5.82
C SER A 324 -9.21 6.91 -5.11
N ILE A 325 -10.53 6.71 -5.19
CA ILE A 325 -11.26 5.69 -4.41
C ILE A 325 -11.04 4.30 -5.02
N THR A 326 -9.79 3.88 -5.14
CA THR A 326 -9.45 2.49 -5.35
C THR A 326 -8.89 1.98 -4.03
N PHE A 327 -9.72 1.26 -3.30
CA PHE A 327 -9.27 0.57 -2.10
C PHE A 327 -8.43 -0.63 -2.55
N VAL A 328 -7.13 -0.40 -2.75
CA VAL A 328 -6.20 -1.49 -3.03
C VAL A 328 -5.96 -2.22 -1.71
N GLY A 329 -6.34 -3.49 -1.65
CA GLY A 329 -6.21 -4.30 -0.44
C GLY A 329 -7.56 -4.82 0.02
N ASP A 330 -7.66 -5.12 1.30
CA ASP A 330 -8.80 -5.84 1.87
C ASP A 330 -9.36 -5.12 3.11
N PHE A 331 -9.56 -3.81 2.96
CA PHE A 331 -10.04 -2.95 4.04
C PHE A 331 -11.44 -3.37 4.52
N ALA A 332 -12.29 -3.90 3.63
CA ALA A 332 -13.58 -4.45 4.04
C ALA A 332 -13.38 -5.62 5.02
N ASN A 333 -12.51 -6.59 4.73
CA ASN A 333 -12.27 -7.71 5.64
C ASN A 333 -11.56 -7.28 6.92
N MET A 334 -10.69 -6.27 6.86
CA MET A 334 -10.10 -5.67 8.06
C MET A 334 -11.19 -5.13 9.01
N VAL A 335 -12.18 -4.40 8.50
CA VAL A 335 -13.30 -3.90 9.33
C VAL A 335 -14.18 -5.06 9.82
N TYR A 336 -14.48 -6.03 8.95
CA TYR A 336 -15.27 -7.20 9.34
C TYR A 336 -14.61 -8.01 10.46
N VAL A 337 -13.32 -8.34 10.32
CA VAL A 337 -12.53 -9.04 11.36
C VAL A 337 -12.52 -8.24 12.65
N THR A 338 -12.49 -6.90 12.59
CA THR A 338 -12.58 -6.06 13.79
C THR A 338 -13.92 -6.28 14.51
N MET A 339 -15.03 -6.37 13.78
CA MET A 339 -16.37 -6.53 14.35
C MET A 339 -16.64 -7.96 14.83
N HIS A 340 -16.18 -8.96 14.09
CA HIS A 340 -16.61 -10.36 14.25
C HIS A 340 -15.51 -11.29 14.77
N GLY A 341 -14.24 -10.87 14.74
CA GLY A 341 -13.10 -11.71 15.15
C GLY A 341 -12.69 -12.79 14.12
N GLU A 342 -13.44 -12.91 13.03
CA GLU A 342 -13.22 -13.88 11.96
C GLU A 342 -13.50 -13.26 10.58
N LEU A 343 -13.12 -13.96 9.50
CA LEU A 343 -13.38 -13.50 8.14
C LEU A 343 -14.83 -13.80 7.70
N PRO A 344 -15.44 -12.96 6.86
CA PRO A 344 -16.77 -13.22 6.32
C PRO A 344 -16.74 -14.44 5.39
N THR A 345 -17.34 -15.55 5.81
CA THR A 345 -17.48 -16.76 4.99
C THR A 345 -18.93 -17.18 4.87
N GLY A 346 -19.28 -17.76 3.72
CA GLY A 346 -20.61 -18.29 3.46
C GLY A 346 -21.46 -17.42 2.53
N VAL A 347 -22.77 -17.65 2.57
CA VAL A 347 -23.74 -17.04 1.64
C VAL A 347 -23.99 -15.58 2.00
N VAL A 348 -23.82 -14.68 1.03
CA VAL A 348 -24.03 -13.23 1.19
C VAL A 348 -25.21 -12.69 0.39
N GLU A 349 -25.61 -13.36 -0.69
CA GLU A 349 -26.79 -12.99 -1.47
C GLU A 349 -27.50 -14.25 -1.97
N THR A 350 -28.82 -14.17 -2.15
CA THR A 350 -29.64 -15.26 -2.68
C THR A 350 -30.66 -14.72 -3.67
N HIS A 351 -30.73 -15.33 -4.84
CA HIS A 351 -31.66 -15.00 -5.92
C HIS A 351 -32.36 -16.27 -6.41
N ASN A 352 -33.69 -16.25 -6.46
CA ASN A 352 -34.48 -17.36 -7.02
C ASN A 352 -34.74 -17.11 -8.50
N ASN A 353 -34.27 -18.02 -9.35
CA ASN A 353 -34.41 -17.96 -10.80
C ASN A 353 -35.11 -19.22 -11.32
N GLY A 354 -36.45 -19.22 -11.26
CA GLY A 354 -37.27 -20.34 -11.71
C GLY A 354 -37.02 -21.61 -10.90
N ASP A 355 -36.38 -22.61 -11.52
CA ASP A 355 -36.09 -23.92 -10.91
C ASP A 355 -34.72 -23.98 -10.20
N THR A 356 -34.01 -22.85 -10.12
CA THR A 356 -32.71 -22.74 -9.46
C THR A 356 -32.66 -21.61 -8.45
N THR A 357 -31.92 -21.84 -7.37
CA THR A 357 -31.50 -20.82 -6.41
C THR A 357 -30.04 -20.49 -6.69
N GLU A 358 -29.76 -19.23 -7.01
CA GLU A 358 -28.43 -18.66 -7.23
C GLU A 358 -27.97 -18.00 -5.92
N LEU A 359 -26.85 -18.46 -5.37
CA LEU A 359 -26.28 -17.97 -4.11
C LEU A 359 -24.92 -17.35 -4.39
N GLN A 360 -24.72 -16.10 -3.97
CA GLN A 360 -23.37 -15.53 -3.94
C GLN A 360 -22.70 -15.93 -2.62
N VAL A 361 -21.50 -16.49 -2.71
CA VAL A 361 -20.77 -17.07 -1.59
C VAL A 361 -19.37 -16.49 -1.55
N ILE A 362 -18.92 -16.12 -0.35
CA ILE A 362 -17.55 -15.68 -0.09
C ILE A 362 -16.77 -16.82 0.57
N THR A 363 -15.62 -17.15 -0.01
CA THR A 363 -14.61 -18.05 0.55
C THR A 363 -13.22 -17.45 0.38
N TYR A 364 -12.17 -18.10 0.90
CA TYR A 364 -10.80 -17.57 0.88
C TYR A 364 -9.82 -18.55 0.22
N GLY A 365 -9.25 -18.11 -0.91
CA GLY A 365 -8.18 -18.78 -1.64
C GLY A 365 -6.79 -18.38 -1.14
N TYR A 366 -5.76 -18.66 -1.95
CA TYR A 366 -4.38 -18.30 -1.59
C TYR A 366 -4.11 -16.80 -1.72
N GLY A 367 -4.74 -16.15 -2.71
CA GLY A 367 -4.59 -14.74 -3.02
C GLY A 367 -5.57 -13.82 -2.31
N GLY A 368 -6.48 -14.35 -1.49
CA GLY A 368 -7.49 -13.59 -0.75
C GLY A 368 -8.91 -14.11 -0.96
N ALA A 369 -9.90 -13.22 -0.80
CA ALA A 369 -11.30 -13.55 -0.97
C ALA A 369 -11.61 -13.99 -2.42
N ILE A 370 -12.44 -15.02 -2.54
CA ILE A 370 -13.04 -15.50 -3.78
C ILE A 370 -14.54 -15.34 -3.65
N LYS A 371 -15.13 -14.50 -4.50
CA LYS A 371 -16.58 -14.34 -4.59
C LYS A 371 -17.09 -15.24 -5.71
N SER A 372 -17.96 -16.19 -5.38
CA SER A 372 -18.53 -17.15 -6.34
C SER A 372 -20.05 -17.06 -6.38
N GLU A 373 -20.65 -17.35 -7.52
CA GLU A 373 -22.06 -17.63 -7.69
C GLU A 373 -22.25 -19.14 -7.81
N VAL A 374 -23.07 -19.70 -6.94
CA VAL A 374 -23.40 -21.12 -6.87
C VAL A 374 -24.87 -21.29 -7.20
N ALA A 375 -25.18 -21.98 -8.28
CA ALA A 375 -26.56 -22.26 -8.69
C ALA A 375 -26.93 -23.70 -8.29
N LEU A 376 -27.92 -23.82 -7.40
CA LEU A 376 -28.49 -25.09 -6.96
C LEU A 376 -29.89 -25.25 -7.53
N ASN A 377 -30.26 -26.44 -8.00
CA ASN A 377 -31.65 -26.71 -8.38
C ASN A 377 -32.55 -26.94 -7.15
N ASN A 378 -33.85 -27.13 -7.37
CA ASN A 378 -34.84 -27.41 -6.32
C ASN A 378 -34.50 -28.64 -5.43
N GLU A 379 -33.69 -29.57 -5.94
CA GLU A 379 -33.20 -30.74 -5.20
C GLU A 379 -31.88 -30.50 -4.45
N GLY A 380 -31.34 -29.28 -4.48
CA GLY A 380 -30.05 -28.92 -3.86
C GLY A 380 -28.82 -29.42 -4.63
N THR A 381 -28.98 -29.85 -5.88
CA THR A 381 -27.88 -30.29 -6.76
C THR A 381 -27.23 -29.08 -7.44
N LEU A 382 -25.90 -29.06 -7.50
CA LEU A 382 -25.13 -28.06 -8.20
C LEU A 382 -25.35 -28.16 -9.71
N VAL A 383 -25.89 -27.10 -10.30
CA VAL A 383 -26.16 -27.02 -11.75
C VAL A 383 -25.37 -25.89 -12.43
N GLY A 384 -24.76 -25.00 -11.66
CA GLY A 384 -23.89 -23.96 -12.17
C GLY A 384 -22.94 -23.44 -11.09
N PHE A 385 -21.74 -23.05 -11.51
CA PHE A 385 -20.75 -22.44 -10.64
C PHE A 385 -19.96 -21.42 -11.45
N LYS A 386 -19.81 -20.20 -10.92
CA LYS A 386 -19.07 -19.12 -11.55
C LYS A 386 -18.29 -18.35 -10.51
N VAL A 387 -17.03 -18.02 -10.80
CA VAL A 387 -16.28 -17.06 -9.99
C VAL A 387 -16.58 -15.65 -10.49
N LEU A 388 -17.04 -14.78 -9.60
CA LEU A 388 -17.38 -13.39 -9.88
C LEU A 388 -16.14 -12.49 -9.71
N SER A 389 -15.32 -12.74 -8.69
CA SER A 389 -14.05 -12.05 -8.47
C SER A 389 -13.05 -12.91 -7.68
N SER A 390 -11.77 -12.77 -8.02
CA SER A 390 -10.64 -13.40 -7.31
C SER A 390 -9.34 -12.63 -7.57
N THR A 391 -8.36 -12.78 -6.68
CA THR A 391 -7.01 -12.21 -6.80
C THR A 391 -5.92 -13.29 -6.77
N GLU A 392 -6.29 -14.50 -7.18
CA GLU A 392 -5.39 -15.66 -7.16
C GLU A 392 -4.17 -15.45 -8.08
N THR A 393 -3.06 -16.11 -7.74
CA THR A 393 -1.82 -15.99 -8.50
C THR A 393 -2.01 -16.41 -9.97
N PRO A 394 -1.65 -15.55 -10.95
CA PRO A 394 -1.71 -15.89 -12.37
C PRO A 394 -0.98 -17.20 -12.68
N SER A 395 -1.54 -18.01 -13.57
CA SER A 395 -1.01 -19.32 -13.97
C SER A 395 -0.98 -20.42 -12.89
N ILE A 396 -1.44 -20.15 -11.65
CA ILE A 396 -1.51 -21.15 -10.56
C ILE A 396 -2.93 -21.32 -10.04
N GLY A 397 -3.44 -20.35 -9.29
CA GLY A 397 -4.79 -20.40 -8.73
C GLY A 397 -5.81 -19.79 -9.71
N ALA A 398 -5.40 -18.75 -10.46
CA ALA A 398 -6.28 -18.07 -11.39
C ALA A 398 -6.86 -19.01 -12.47
N VAL A 399 -6.08 -20.00 -12.91
CA VAL A 399 -6.53 -20.98 -13.93
C VAL A 399 -7.66 -21.88 -13.44
N LEU A 400 -7.83 -22.06 -12.12
CA LEU A 400 -8.98 -22.77 -11.54
C LEU A 400 -10.23 -21.89 -11.56
N THR A 401 -10.07 -20.57 -11.43
CA THR A 401 -11.18 -19.60 -11.34
C THR A 401 -11.73 -19.15 -12.69
N GLU A 402 -11.05 -19.49 -13.80
CA GLU A 402 -11.49 -19.15 -15.15
C GLU A 402 -12.84 -19.81 -15.50
N GLU A 403 -13.67 -19.11 -16.26
CA GLU A 403 -14.95 -19.63 -16.73
C GLU A 403 -14.74 -20.93 -17.55
N ASN A 404 -15.50 -21.97 -17.22
CA ASN A 404 -15.37 -23.30 -17.84
C ASN A 404 -13.99 -23.95 -17.66
N SER A 405 -13.22 -23.57 -16.63
CA SER A 405 -12.00 -24.30 -16.27
C SER A 405 -12.30 -25.78 -16.05
N GLU A 406 -11.31 -26.65 -16.31
CA GLU A 406 -11.46 -28.08 -16.04
C GLU A 406 -11.88 -28.34 -14.58
N PHE A 407 -11.34 -27.55 -13.65
CA PHE A 407 -11.69 -27.63 -12.24
C PHE A 407 -13.17 -27.32 -11.99
N ILE A 408 -13.69 -26.21 -12.51
CA ILE A 408 -15.11 -25.83 -12.34
C ILE A 408 -16.03 -26.86 -12.99
N ASN A 409 -15.68 -27.36 -14.17
CA ASN A 409 -16.48 -28.39 -14.84
C ASN A 409 -16.54 -29.69 -14.02
N ASN A 410 -15.40 -30.11 -13.44
CA ASN A 410 -15.35 -31.28 -12.57
C ASN A 410 -16.08 -31.03 -11.24
N LEU A 411 -15.98 -29.83 -10.68
CA LEU A 411 -16.71 -29.43 -9.47
C LEU A 411 -18.23 -29.52 -9.68
N ILE A 412 -18.73 -29.05 -10.83
CA ILE A 412 -20.15 -29.17 -11.20
C ILE A 412 -20.53 -30.64 -11.39
N ALA A 413 -19.73 -31.40 -12.17
CA ALA A 413 -20.02 -32.81 -12.45
C ALA A 413 -20.00 -33.69 -11.19
N GLY A 414 -19.15 -33.36 -10.22
CA GLY A 414 -19.05 -34.02 -8.93
C GLY A 414 -19.93 -33.43 -7.84
N ASP A 415 -20.88 -32.55 -8.21
CA ASP A 415 -21.85 -31.95 -7.30
C ASP A 415 -21.21 -31.27 -6.07
N GLY A 416 -20.15 -30.48 -6.30
CA GLY A 416 -19.38 -29.78 -5.28
C GLY A 416 -18.14 -30.53 -4.79
N SER A 417 -17.84 -31.70 -5.35
CA SER A 417 -16.65 -32.49 -5.00
C SER A 417 -15.77 -32.77 -6.23
N THR A 418 -14.48 -32.48 -6.11
CA THR A 418 -13.46 -32.81 -7.13
C THR A 418 -12.08 -32.93 -6.47
N ASP A 419 -11.11 -33.48 -7.18
CA ASP A 419 -9.72 -33.55 -6.70
C ASP A 419 -9.10 -32.14 -6.62
N ALA A 420 -8.40 -31.87 -5.52
CA ALA A 420 -7.63 -30.65 -5.37
C ALA A 420 -6.43 -30.63 -6.34
N VAL A 421 -6.17 -29.48 -6.95
CA VAL A 421 -5.05 -29.32 -7.89
C VAL A 421 -3.75 -29.09 -7.13
N SER A 422 -2.74 -29.92 -7.39
CA SER A 422 -1.42 -29.77 -6.78
C SER A 422 -0.82 -28.40 -7.12
N GLY A 423 -0.33 -27.68 -6.11
CA GLY A 423 0.17 -26.31 -6.24
C GLY A 423 -0.91 -25.22 -6.14
N ALA A 424 -2.19 -25.57 -6.18
CA ALA A 424 -3.34 -24.67 -5.99
C ALA A 424 -4.36 -25.23 -4.98
N THR A 425 -3.87 -25.93 -3.94
CA THR A 425 -4.71 -26.65 -2.97
C THR A 425 -5.63 -25.72 -2.18
N ILE A 426 -5.16 -24.53 -1.79
CA ILE A 426 -5.97 -23.57 -1.01
C ILE A 426 -7.10 -23.03 -1.87
N THR A 427 -6.80 -22.60 -3.10
CA THR A 427 -7.78 -22.20 -4.10
C THR A 427 -8.80 -23.30 -4.37
N SER A 428 -8.35 -24.54 -4.55
CA SER A 428 -9.23 -25.69 -4.80
C SER A 428 -10.24 -25.89 -3.67
N LYS A 429 -9.77 -25.83 -2.42
CA LYS A 429 -10.62 -25.97 -1.23
C LYS A 429 -11.62 -24.83 -1.13
N ALA A 430 -11.20 -23.58 -1.35
CA ALA A 430 -12.08 -22.42 -1.30
C ALA A 430 -13.26 -22.53 -2.28
N LEU A 431 -13.03 -23.05 -3.49
CA LEU A 431 -14.09 -23.27 -4.48
C LEU A 431 -15.04 -24.41 -4.09
N MET A 432 -14.53 -25.49 -3.51
CA MET A 432 -15.37 -26.57 -2.96
C MET A 432 -16.18 -26.11 -1.74
N ASP A 433 -15.56 -25.34 -0.84
CA ASP A 433 -16.21 -24.78 0.34
C ASP A 433 -17.35 -23.82 -0.04
N ALA A 434 -17.23 -23.10 -1.17
CA ALA A 434 -18.32 -22.24 -1.64
C ALA A 434 -19.59 -23.05 -1.94
N VAL A 435 -19.45 -24.20 -2.60
CA VAL A 435 -20.59 -25.11 -2.85
C VAL A 435 -21.11 -25.71 -1.56
N LYS A 436 -20.21 -26.11 -0.65
CA LYS A 436 -20.58 -26.64 0.66
C LYS A 436 -21.44 -25.63 1.44
N TYR A 437 -20.99 -24.38 1.56
CA TYR A 437 -21.74 -23.34 2.27
C TYR A 437 -23.08 -23.03 1.62
N ALA A 438 -23.14 -22.99 0.29
CA ALA A 438 -24.41 -22.81 -0.43
C ALA A 438 -25.42 -23.93 -0.10
N LYS A 439 -24.95 -25.19 -0.06
CA LYS A 439 -25.79 -26.34 0.28
C LYS A 439 -26.21 -26.33 1.75
N GLU A 440 -25.30 -26.00 2.66
CA GLU A 440 -25.60 -25.86 4.08
C GLU A 440 -26.62 -24.75 4.36
N TYR A 441 -26.60 -23.66 3.58
CA TYR A 441 -27.55 -22.55 3.72
C TYR A 441 -29.00 -22.89 3.35
N LEU A 442 -29.20 -23.82 2.41
CA LEU A 442 -30.54 -24.24 1.98
C LEU A 442 -31.13 -25.42 2.79
N ASN A 443 -30.31 -26.04 3.65
CA ASN A 443 -30.71 -27.14 4.53
C ASN A 443 -31.13 -26.61 5.91
#